data_AF-A0A9P4TUS4-F1
#
_entry.id   AF-A0A9P4TUS4-F1
#
_cell.length_a   1.000
_cell.length_b   1.000
_cell.length_c   1.000
_cell.angle_alpha   90.00
_cell.angle_beta   90.00
_cell.angle_gamma   90.00
#
_symmetry.space_group_name_H-M   'P 1'
#
loop_
_entity.id
_entity.type
_entity.pdbx_description
1 polymer ?
#
loop_
_entity_poly.entity_id
_entity_poly.type
_entity_poly.pdbx_seq_one_letter_code
_entity_poly.pdbx_strand_id
1 'polypeptide(L)'
;CIDKTSKAELSRSINSMFHWYRNATRCYVYLYDDSRDTIESEIRRSKWFTRGWTLQELLAPASVEFFSSDYRPLGDKTSLGQLINMITNIPRSALERIPLSQFSADERMSWMEYRETKLEEDKVCSLLGIFGVRIPPVYGEGRASAFKRLQKEIDRLDTCTKDLRLTDPRDDKNRIEETKGGLLDDSYC
;
A
#
# COMPACT_ATOMS: atom_id res chain seq x y z
N CYS A 1 13.67 8.48 13.54
CA CYS A 1 14.45 7.40 12.87
C CYS A 1 13.96 6.06 13.36
N ILE A 2 13.94 5.04 12.49
CA ILE A 2 13.66 3.64 12.88
C ILE A 2 14.99 3.01 13.27
N ASP A 3 15.08 2.42 14.46
CA ASP A 3 16.26 1.62 14.80
C ASP A 3 16.25 0.32 13.98
N LYS A 4 17.26 0.19 13.11
CA LYS A 4 17.44 -0.99 12.25
C LYS A 4 18.22 -2.10 12.96
N THR A 5 18.82 -1.83 14.12
CA THR A 5 19.57 -2.83 14.89
C THR A 5 18.62 -3.74 15.68
N SER A 6 17.49 -3.20 16.14
CA SER A 6 16.39 -3.96 16.73
C SER A 6 15.48 -4.55 15.65
N LYS A 7 15.58 -5.86 15.39
CA LYS A 7 14.70 -6.58 14.46
C LYS A 7 13.21 -6.42 14.81
N ALA A 8 12.89 -6.36 16.10
CA ALA A 8 11.54 -6.20 16.59
C ALA A 8 10.99 -4.79 16.29
N GLU A 9 11.79 -3.74 16.53
CA GLU A 9 11.40 -2.37 16.21
C GLU A 9 11.27 -2.15 14.70
N LEU A 10 12.22 -2.69 13.93
CA LEU A 10 12.20 -2.63 12.48
C LEU A 10 10.92 -3.27 11.91
N SER A 11 10.59 -4.48 12.38
CA SER A 11 9.37 -5.19 11.97
C SER A 11 8.12 -4.41 12.35
N ARG A 12 8.03 -3.91 13.60
CA ARG A 12 6.89 -3.10 14.06
C ARG A 12 6.72 -1.85 13.20
N SER A 13 7.82 -1.16 12.92
CA SER A 13 7.83 0.08 12.16
C SER A 13 7.36 -0.16 10.73
N ILE A 14 7.93 -1.14 10.02
CA ILE A 14 7.54 -1.51 8.65
C ILE A 14 6.03 -1.83 8.57
N ASN A 15 5.50 -2.57 9.53
CA ASN A 15 4.08 -2.91 9.58
C ASN A 15 3.16 -1.74 10.00
N SER A 16 3.73 -0.62 10.45
CA SER A 16 2.99 0.56 10.91
C SER A 16 3.13 1.77 9.98
N MET A 17 4.15 1.82 9.12
CA MET A 17 4.48 2.97 8.26
C MET A 17 3.28 3.50 7.48
N PHE A 18 2.55 2.60 6.80
CA PHE A 18 1.37 3.00 6.03
C PHE A 18 0.32 3.69 6.89
N HIS A 19 0.09 3.19 8.11
CA HIS A 19 -0.86 3.77 9.03
C HIS A 19 -0.40 5.14 9.53
N TRP A 20 0.90 5.30 9.82
CA TRP A 20 1.47 6.59 10.18
C TRP A 20 1.30 7.63 9.07
N TYR A 21 1.59 7.26 7.82
CA TYR A 21 1.36 8.12 6.66
C TYR A 21 -0.12 8.44 6.46
N ARG A 22 -1.00 7.45 6.59
CA ARG A 22 -2.45 7.65 6.47
C ARG A 22 -3.00 8.64 7.50
N ASN A 23 -2.47 8.62 8.72
CA ASN A 23 -2.91 9.50 9.79
C ASN A 23 -2.21 10.86 9.81
N ALA A 24 -1.21 11.08 8.94
CA ALA A 24 -0.54 12.37 8.84
C ALA A 24 -1.53 13.43 8.30
N THR A 25 -1.57 14.60 8.95
CA THR A 25 -2.39 15.72 8.48
C THR A 25 -1.90 16.25 7.14
N ARG A 26 -0.57 16.33 6.95
CA ARG A 26 0.10 16.73 5.72
C ARG A 26 1.38 15.94 5.54
N CYS A 27 1.69 15.59 4.31
CA CYS A 27 2.98 15.02 3.92
C CYS A 27 3.68 15.97 2.95
N TYR A 28 4.93 16.28 3.24
CA TYR A 28 5.76 17.14 2.41
C TYR A 28 6.80 16.29 1.69
N VAL A 29 6.85 16.38 0.37
CA VAL A 29 7.79 15.65 -0.47
C VAL A 29 8.73 16.66 -1.12
N TYR A 30 10.00 16.56 -0.76
CA TYR A 30 11.06 17.39 -1.32
C TYR A 30 11.81 16.62 -2.40
N LEU A 31 11.71 17.09 -3.65
CA LEU A 31 12.33 16.50 -4.83
C LEU A 31 13.70 17.15 -5.03
N TYR A 32 14.74 16.48 -4.53
CA TYR A 32 16.11 16.98 -4.61
C TYR A 32 16.76 16.79 -6.00
N ASP A 33 16.12 16.08 -6.92
CA ASP A 33 16.69 15.67 -8.20
C ASP A 33 16.75 16.84 -9.21
N ASP A 34 17.74 17.73 -9.04
CA ASP A 34 18.19 18.81 -9.95
C ASP A 34 17.11 19.81 -10.44
N SER A 35 17.29 21.12 -10.22
CA SER A 35 16.30 22.14 -10.59
C SER A 35 16.13 22.20 -12.12
N ARG A 36 14.90 22.09 -12.62
CA ARG A 36 14.58 22.12 -14.06
C ARG A 36 13.58 23.22 -14.36
N ASP A 37 13.51 23.59 -15.63
CA ASP A 37 12.72 24.73 -16.08
C ASP A 37 11.20 24.53 -15.91
N THR A 38 10.71 23.28 -15.89
CA THR A 38 9.25 22.99 -15.80
C THR A 38 8.89 21.98 -14.70
N ILE A 39 7.74 22.20 -14.06
CA ILE A 39 7.16 21.28 -13.06
C ILE A 39 7.04 19.86 -13.61
N GLU A 40 6.57 19.71 -14.85
CA GLU A 40 6.44 18.39 -15.48
C GLU A 40 7.77 17.65 -15.54
N SER A 41 8.85 18.34 -15.92
CA SER A 41 10.17 17.74 -16.05
C SER A 41 10.76 17.34 -14.70
N GLU A 42 10.52 18.12 -13.63
CA GLU A 42 10.95 17.78 -12.27
C GLU A 42 10.24 16.53 -11.75
N ILE A 43 8.92 16.48 -11.90
CA ILE A 43 8.10 15.35 -11.46
C ILE A 43 8.45 14.08 -12.24
N ARG A 44 8.52 14.16 -13.58
CA ARG A 44 8.76 12.99 -14.45
C ARG A 44 10.16 12.39 -14.26
N ARG A 45 11.16 13.21 -13.93
CA ARG A 45 12.55 12.75 -13.75
C ARG A 45 12.91 12.44 -12.31
N SER A 46 12.07 12.79 -11.34
CA SER A 46 12.40 12.53 -9.95
C SER A 46 12.45 11.03 -9.66
N LYS A 47 13.54 10.63 -9.00
CA LYS A 47 13.74 9.28 -8.46
C LYS A 47 12.74 8.99 -7.35
N TRP A 48 12.09 9.99 -6.76
CA TRP A 48 11.06 9.76 -5.76
C TRP A 48 9.93 8.90 -6.34
N PHE A 49 9.50 9.11 -7.59
CA PHE A 49 8.44 8.29 -8.20
C PHE A 49 8.88 6.87 -8.59
N THR A 50 10.19 6.60 -8.65
CA THR A 50 10.71 5.27 -8.97
C THR A 50 11.12 4.47 -7.73
N ARG A 51 11.16 5.05 -6.54
CA ARG A 51 11.50 4.30 -5.31
C ARG A 51 10.33 3.47 -4.80
N GLY A 52 10.61 2.30 -4.23
CA GLY A 52 9.57 1.41 -3.70
C GLY A 52 8.80 1.99 -2.51
N TRP A 53 9.48 2.59 -1.51
CA TRP A 53 8.85 3.16 -0.29
C TRP A 53 7.92 4.32 -0.53
N THR A 54 8.21 5.10 -1.54
CA THR A 54 7.44 6.29 -1.84
C THR A 54 6.06 5.94 -2.37
N LEU A 55 5.78 4.68 -2.74
CA LEU A 55 4.43 4.22 -3.07
C LEU A 55 3.49 4.39 -1.87
N GLN A 56 3.94 4.01 -0.68
CA GLN A 56 3.15 4.17 0.55
C GLN A 56 3.00 5.65 0.91
N GLU A 57 4.08 6.43 0.75
CA GLU A 57 4.08 7.88 0.99
C GLU A 57 3.13 8.63 0.06
N LEU A 58 2.94 8.14 -1.17
CA LEU A 58 2.02 8.72 -2.15
C LEU A 58 0.56 8.35 -1.84
N LEU A 59 0.30 7.07 -1.59
CA LEU A 59 -1.06 6.52 -1.53
C LEU A 59 -1.70 6.63 -0.14
N ALA A 60 -0.94 6.51 0.93
CA ALA A 60 -1.51 6.45 2.28
C ALA A 60 -2.05 7.81 2.77
N PRO A 61 -1.31 8.93 2.67
CA PRO A 61 -1.75 10.21 3.23
C PRO A 61 -2.92 10.80 2.45
N ALA A 62 -3.74 11.58 3.14
CA ALA A 62 -4.78 12.36 2.49
C ALA A 62 -4.24 13.52 1.63
N SER A 63 -3.12 14.12 2.05
CA SER A 63 -2.53 15.30 1.41
C SER A 63 -1.02 15.09 1.27
N VAL A 64 -0.52 15.32 0.06
CA VAL A 64 0.91 15.29 -0.26
C VAL A 64 1.22 16.54 -1.07
N GLU A 65 2.13 17.38 -0.57
CA GLU A 65 2.59 18.60 -1.21
C GLU A 65 4.03 18.41 -1.71
N PHE A 66 4.27 18.74 -2.98
CA PHE A 66 5.56 18.55 -3.64
C PHE A 66 6.32 19.86 -3.72
N PHE A 67 7.61 19.80 -3.39
CA PHE A 67 8.54 20.91 -3.43
C PHE A 67 9.77 20.51 -4.24
N SER A 68 10.30 21.45 -5.00
CA SER A 68 11.57 21.31 -5.71
C SER A 68 12.77 21.45 -4.77
N SER A 69 13.97 21.26 -5.31
CA SER A 69 15.24 21.42 -4.60
C SER A 69 15.56 22.86 -4.16
N ASP A 70 14.89 23.86 -4.75
CA ASP A 70 14.96 25.27 -4.35
C ASP A 70 13.78 25.70 -3.45
N TYR A 71 13.07 24.74 -2.85
CA TYR A 71 11.91 24.96 -1.97
C TYR A 71 10.70 25.61 -2.67
N ARG A 72 10.66 25.60 -4.00
CA ARG A 72 9.52 26.09 -4.77
C ARG A 72 8.39 25.07 -4.72
N PRO A 73 7.14 25.49 -4.45
CA PRO A 73 5.99 24.59 -4.52
C PRO A 73 5.74 24.15 -5.97
N LEU A 74 5.63 22.84 -6.18
CA LEU A 74 5.34 22.22 -7.48
C LEU A 74 3.87 21.86 -7.66
N GLY A 75 3.12 21.80 -6.56
CA GLY A 75 1.72 21.41 -6.52
C GLY A 75 1.48 20.32 -5.48
N ASP A 76 0.27 19.77 -5.49
CA ASP A 76 -0.13 18.69 -4.59
C ASP A 76 -0.58 17.44 -5.36
N LYS A 77 -0.81 16.36 -4.62
CA LYS A 77 -1.27 15.08 -5.18
C LYS A 77 -2.53 15.20 -6.04
N THR A 78 -3.44 16.12 -5.70
CA THR A 78 -4.68 16.32 -6.44
C THR A 78 -4.40 17.14 -7.71
N SER A 79 -3.69 18.27 -7.61
CA SER A 79 -3.39 19.13 -8.75
C SER A 79 -2.49 18.42 -9.77
N LEU A 80 -1.59 17.55 -9.32
CA LEU A 80 -0.67 16.79 -10.17
C LEU A 80 -1.20 15.40 -10.54
N GLY A 81 -2.44 15.05 -10.16
CA GLY A 81 -2.97 13.69 -10.29
C GLY A 81 -2.90 13.11 -11.71
N GLN A 82 -3.15 13.92 -12.75
CA GLN A 82 -3.02 13.48 -14.15
C GLN A 82 -1.57 13.17 -14.53
N LEU A 83 -0.63 14.00 -14.11
CA LEU A 83 0.79 13.79 -14.38
C LEU A 83 1.31 12.55 -13.62
N ILE A 84 0.94 12.42 -12.34
CA ILE A 84 1.29 11.26 -11.51
C ILE A 84 0.74 9.97 -12.13
N ASN A 85 -0.51 9.98 -12.58
CA ASN A 85 -1.10 8.83 -13.28
C ASN A 85 -0.29 8.46 -14.53
N MET A 86 0.09 9.44 -15.36
CA MET A 86 0.85 9.19 -16.59
C MET A 86 2.23 8.57 -16.33
N ILE A 87 2.89 8.92 -15.23
CA ILE A 87 4.26 8.43 -14.94
C ILE A 87 4.28 7.17 -14.07
N THR A 88 3.22 6.88 -13.32
CA THR A 88 3.19 5.74 -12.38
C THR A 88 2.16 4.67 -12.73
N ASN A 89 1.26 4.94 -13.67
CA ASN A 89 0.06 4.14 -13.96
C ASN A 89 -0.92 3.98 -12.78
N ILE A 90 -0.72 4.71 -11.70
CA ILE A 90 -1.66 4.72 -10.56
C ILE A 90 -2.89 5.53 -10.98
N PRO A 91 -4.11 4.98 -10.95
CA PRO A 91 -5.30 5.71 -11.36
C PRO A 91 -5.55 6.90 -10.43
N ARG A 92 -6.07 8.00 -10.97
CA ARG A 92 -6.38 9.20 -10.16
C ARG A 92 -7.31 8.88 -8.99
N SER A 93 -8.26 7.97 -9.18
CA SER A 93 -9.14 7.47 -8.11
C SER A 93 -8.36 6.90 -6.92
N ALA A 94 -7.24 6.19 -7.13
CA ALA A 94 -6.41 5.68 -6.04
C ALA A 94 -5.63 6.80 -5.32
N LEU A 95 -5.35 7.91 -6.01
CA LEU A 95 -4.77 9.11 -5.40
C LEU A 95 -5.82 9.89 -4.59
N GLU A 96 -7.09 9.76 -4.96
CA GLU A 96 -8.26 10.51 -4.45
C GLU A 96 -9.07 9.72 -3.40
N ARG A 97 -8.51 9.48 -2.20
CA ARG A 97 -9.20 8.96 -0.98
C ARG A 97 -10.13 7.74 -1.13
N ILE A 98 -10.23 7.11 -2.29
CA ILE A 98 -11.00 5.89 -2.51
C ILE A 98 -10.27 4.75 -1.79
N PRO A 99 -11.00 3.89 -1.04
CA PRO A 99 -10.38 2.74 -0.40
C PRO A 99 -9.62 1.88 -1.42
N LEU A 100 -8.35 1.60 -1.14
CA LEU A 100 -7.50 0.81 -2.05
C LEU A 100 -8.05 -0.61 -2.29
N SER A 101 -8.91 -1.11 -1.40
CA SER A 101 -9.60 -2.39 -1.55
C SER A 101 -10.59 -2.44 -2.72
N GLN A 102 -10.94 -1.30 -3.32
CA GLN A 102 -11.77 -1.28 -4.54
C GLN A 102 -10.98 -1.65 -5.81
N PHE A 103 -9.66 -1.61 -5.75
CA PHE A 103 -8.79 -2.02 -6.85
C PHE A 103 -8.42 -3.50 -6.72
N SER A 104 -8.31 -4.18 -7.85
CA SER A 104 -7.94 -5.60 -7.87
C SER A 104 -6.55 -5.82 -7.27
N ALA A 105 -6.25 -7.05 -6.88
CA ALA A 105 -4.91 -7.38 -6.39
C ALA A 105 -3.86 -7.13 -7.48
N ASP A 106 -4.14 -7.51 -8.72
CA ASP A 106 -3.23 -7.33 -9.85
C ASP A 106 -2.96 -5.85 -10.15
N GLU A 107 -4.00 -5.01 -10.08
CA GLU A 107 -3.85 -3.56 -10.27
C GLU A 107 -2.99 -2.94 -9.17
N ARG A 108 -3.21 -3.32 -7.91
CA ARG A 108 -2.38 -2.85 -6.79
C ARG A 108 -0.94 -3.35 -6.89
N MET A 109 -0.72 -4.57 -7.40
CA MET A 109 0.62 -5.10 -7.65
C MET A 109 1.35 -4.33 -8.76
N SER A 110 0.64 -3.95 -9.84
CA SER A 110 1.26 -3.27 -10.99
C SER A 110 1.85 -1.90 -10.62
N TRP A 111 1.32 -1.24 -9.58
CA TRP A 111 1.86 0.03 -9.08
C TRP A 111 3.31 -0.05 -8.54
N MET A 112 3.81 -1.26 -8.31
CA MET A 112 5.20 -1.54 -7.92
C MET A 112 6.11 -2.00 -9.06
N GLU A 113 5.56 -2.25 -10.25
CA GLU A 113 6.29 -2.85 -11.37
C GLU A 113 7.54 -2.03 -11.75
N TYR A 114 7.35 -0.73 -11.96
CA TYR A 114 8.41 0.21 -12.36
C TYR A 114 9.19 0.80 -11.18
N ARG A 115 8.94 0.32 -9.96
CA ARG A 115 9.62 0.82 -8.76
C ARG A 115 10.82 -0.05 -8.39
N GLU A 116 11.86 0.61 -7.91
CA GLU A 116 13.14 0.05 -7.52
C GLU A 116 13.32 0.06 -6.00
N THR A 117 13.93 -1.00 -5.50
CA THR A 117 14.33 -1.14 -4.10
C THR A 117 15.75 -1.66 -4.02
N LYS A 118 16.44 -1.37 -2.92
CA LYS A 118 17.82 -1.85 -2.71
C LYS A 118 17.84 -3.36 -2.41
N LEU A 119 16.86 -3.83 -1.66
CA LEU A 119 16.63 -5.25 -1.38
C LEU A 119 15.32 -5.65 -2.05
N GLU A 120 15.27 -6.84 -2.64
CA GLU A 120 14.06 -7.31 -3.34
C GLU A 120 12.89 -7.50 -2.36
N GLU A 121 13.18 -7.89 -1.11
CA GLU A 121 12.20 -8.04 -0.03
C GLU A 121 11.57 -6.70 0.38
N ASP A 122 12.28 -5.59 0.14
CA ASP A 122 11.67 -4.28 0.36
C ASP A 122 10.47 -4.11 -0.60
N LYS A 123 10.46 -4.63 -1.84
CA LYS A 123 9.26 -4.52 -2.70
C LYS A 123 8.00 -5.08 -2.02
N VAL A 124 8.13 -6.19 -1.30
CA VAL A 124 7.02 -6.80 -0.56
C VAL A 124 6.59 -5.91 0.60
N CYS A 125 7.57 -5.38 1.34
CA CYS A 125 7.31 -4.49 2.45
C CYS A 125 6.63 -3.16 1.99
N SER A 126 6.77 -2.75 0.71
CA SER A 126 6.12 -1.57 0.11
C SER A 126 4.62 -1.77 0.00
N LEU A 127 4.24 -3.04 -0.21
CA LEU A 127 2.90 -3.45 -0.57
C LEU A 127 2.06 -3.79 0.66
N LEU A 128 2.67 -3.97 1.83
CA LEU A 128 1.96 -4.40 3.04
C LEU A 128 0.77 -3.50 3.36
N GLY A 129 0.99 -2.19 3.39
CA GLY A 129 -0.06 -1.20 3.63
C GLY A 129 -1.11 -1.10 2.52
N ILE A 130 -0.71 -1.35 1.28
CA ILE A 130 -1.58 -1.33 0.08
C ILE A 130 -2.56 -2.52 0.10
N PHE A 131 -2.11 -3.66 0.61
CA PHE A 131 -2.92 -4.86 0.79
C PHE A 131 -3.55 -5.00 2.18
N GLY A 132 -3.19 -4.13 3.13
CA GLY A 132 -3.67 -4.23 4.51
C GLY A 132 -3.16 -5.47 5.25
N VAL A 133 -2.05 -6.08 4.79
CA VAL A 133 -1.43 -7.25 5.41
C VAL A 133 -0.35 -6.84 6.40
N ARG A 134 -0.01 -7.76 7.32
CA ARG A 134 1.12 -7.59 8.24
C ARG A 134 2.06 -8.78 8.15
N ILE A 135 3.27 -8.55 7.67
CA ILE A 135 4.28 -9.58 7.45
C ILE A 135 5.60 -9.06 8.00
N PRO A 136 6.24 -9.77 8.96
CA PRO A 136 7.59 -9.44 9.37
C PRO A 136 8.57 -9.62 8.19
N PRO A 137 9.44 -8.63 7.89
CA PRO A 137 10.45 -8.77 6.85
C PRO A 137 11.44 -9.89 7.23
N VAL A 138 11.80 -10.73 6.26
CA VAL A 138 12.86 -11.74 6.42
C VAL A 138 13.89 -11.50 5.34
N TYR A 139 14.85 -10.62 5.62
CA TYR A 139 15.92 -10.32 4.67
C TYR A 139 16.81 -11.54 4.41
N GLY A 140 17.09 -11.82 3.13
CA GLY A 140 17.85 -12.98 2.70
C GLY A 140 16.98 -14.20 2.36
N GLU A 141 15.66 -14.12 2.52
CA GLU A 141 14.75 -15.18 2.03
C GLU A 141 14.62 -15.17 0.50
N GLY A 142 15.00 -14.06 -0.14
CA GLY A 142 14.91 -13.87 -1.58
C GLY A 142 13.50 -13.50 -2.05
N ARG A 143 13.46 -12.89 -3.24
CA ARG A 143 12.24 -12.31 -3.83
C ARG A 143 11.07 -13.29 -3.89
N ALA A 144 11.29 -14.49 -4.42
CA ALA A 144 10.21 -15.47 -4.63
C ALA A 144 9.55 -15.91 -3.31
N SER A 145 10.35 -16.12 -2.26
CA SER A 145 9.83 -16.49 -0.93
C SER A 145 9.03 -15.32 -0.32
N ALA A 146 9.58 -14.11 -0.37
CA ALA A 146 8.92 -12.92 0.16
C ALA A 146 7.56 -12.68 -0.53
N PHE A 147 7.51 -12.74 -1.87
CA PHE A 147 6.26 -12.58 -2.63
C PHE A 147 5.28 -13.72 -2.38
N LYS A 148 5.75 -14.97 -2.22
CA LYS A 148 4.89 -16.09 -1.86
C LYS A 148 4.21 -15.88 -0.51
N ARG A 149 4.93 -15.34 0.48
CA ARG A 149 4.37 -14.99 1.80
C ARG A 149 3.33 -13.87 1.68
N LEU A 150 3.62 -12.86 0.87
CA LEU A 150 2.68 -11.78 0.57
C LEU A 150 1.37 -12.32 -0.02
N GLN A 151 1.46 -13.13 -1.06
CA GLN A 151 0.28 -13.70 -1.71
C GLN A 151 -0.54 -14.54 -0.74
N LYS A 152 0.11 -15.37 0.09
CA LYS A 152 -0.58 -16.19 1.10
C LYS A 152 -1.41 -15.35 2.08
N GLU A 153 -0.89 -14.22 2.55
CA GLU A 153 -1.65 -13.34 3.45
C GLU A 153 -2.77 -12.57 2.73
N ILE A 154 -2.57 -12.20 1.46
CA ILE A 154 -3.64 -11.61 0.63
C ILE A 154 -4.79 -12.61 0.48
N ASP A 155 -4.50 -13.84 0.06
CA ASP A 155 -5.51 -14.90 -0.13
C ASP A 155 -6.25 -15.23 1.18
N ARG A 156 -5.53 -15.18 2.31
CA ARG A 156 -6.10 -15.37 3.64
C ARG A 156 -7.07 -14.24 4.01
N LEU A 157 -6.71 -12.98 3.76
CA LEU A 157 -7.60 -11.84 4.01
C LEU A 157 -8.84 -11.89 3.11
N ASP A 158 -8.66 -12.20 1.83
CA ASP A 158 -9.78 -12.37 0.90
C ASP A 158 -10.71 -13.50 1.36
N THR A 159 -10.16 -14.62 1.82
CA THR A 159 -10.95 -15.72 2.39
C THR A 159 -11.71 -15.29 3.64
N CYS A 160 -11.07 -14.55 4.55
CA CYS A 160 -11.72 -14.07 5.77
C CYS A 160 -12.84 -13.05 5.50
N THR A 161 -12.74 -12.28 4.40
CA THR A 161 -13.70 -11.24 4.06
C THR A 161 -14.79 -11.71 3.10
N LYS A 162 -14.63 -12.85 2.41
CA LYS A 162 -15.67 -13.47 1.57
C LYS A 162 -16.98 -13.69 2.34
N ASP A 163 -16.88 -14.02 3.62
CA ASP A 163 -18.05 -14.26 4.48
C ASP A 163 -18.68 -12.94 4.98
N LEU A 164 -17.92 -11.83 5.01
CA LEU A 164 -18.38 -10.51 5.46
C LEU A 164 -19.23 -9.75 4.42
N ARG A 165 -19.74 -10.42 3.39
CA ARG A 165 -20.65 -9.79 2.43
C ARG A 165 -21.84 -9.15 3.16
N LEU A 166 -22.25 -7.99 2.63
CA LEU A 166 -23.47 -7.23 2.92
C LEU A 166 -24.73 -8.04 2.60
N THR A 167 -24.87 -9.24 3.14
CA THR A 167 -26.19 -9.84 3.29
C THR A 167 -26.91 -9.11 4.42
N ASP A 168 -28.23 -9.06 4.34
CA ASP A 168 -29.02 -8.66 5.49
C ASP A 168 -28.59 -9.56 6.66
N PRO A 169 -28.28 -9.04 7.86
CA PRO A 169 -27.90 -9.87 9.01
C PRO A 169 -28.89 -11.01 9.31
N ARG A 170 -30.13 -10.92 8.81
CA ARG A 170 -31.15 -11.97 8.88
C ARG A 170 -30.85 -13.20 8.01
N ASP A 171 -30.10 -13.03 6.92
CA ASP A 171 -29.74 -14.11 5.98
C ASP A 171 -28.44 -14.82 6.40
N ASP A 172 -27.68 -14.25 7.34
CA ASP A 172 -26.44 -14.83 7.84
C ASP A 172 -26.66 -16.18 8.52
N LYS A 173 -27.79 -16.36 9.22
CA LYS A 173 -28.15 -17.63 9.86
C LYS A 173 -28.29 -18.75 8.84
N ASN A 174 -29.14 -18.56 7.83
CA ASN A 174 -29.41 -19.57 6.80
C ASN A 174 -28.13 -19.93 6.04
N ARG A 175 -27.31 -18.93 5.70
CA ARG A 175 -26.03 -19.13 5.03
C ARG A 175 -25.02 -19.90 5.88
N ILE A 176 -24.90 -19.58 7.17
CA ILE A 176 -24.01 -20.33 8.09
C ILE A 176 -24.49 -21.78 8.22
N GLU A 177 -25.79 -22.01 8.31
CA GLU A 177 -26.38 -23.36 8.35
C GLU A 177 -26.08 -24.14 7.06
N GLU A 178 -26.24 -23.53 5.88
CA GLU A 178 -25.97 -24.15 4.57
C GLU A 178 -24.47 -24.41 4.32
N THR A 179 -23.59 -23.50 4.73
CA THR A 179 -22.16 -23.57 4.39
C THR A 179 -21.33 -24.31 5.44
N LYS A 180 -21.76 -24.26 6.71
CA LYS A 180 -21.03 -24.86 7.85
C LYS A 180 -21.80 -25.99 8.53
N GLY A 181 -22.94 -26.41 7.97
CA GLY A 181 -23.66 -27.62 8.41
C GLY A 181 -24.43 -27.48 9.71
N GLY A 182 -24.94 -26.27 10.00
CA GLY A 182 -25.67 -25.97 11.24
C GLY A 182 -24.76 -25.97 12.47
N LEU A 183 -24.87 -24.93 13.30
CA LEU A 183 -24.16 -24.94 14.58
C LEU A 183 -24.85 -25.96 15.50
N LEU A 184 -24.16 -27.07 15.78
CA LEU A 184 -24.33 -27.92 16.96
C LEU A 184 -25.65 -28.73 17.06
N ASP A 185 -25.91 -29.70 16.17
CA ASP A 185 -26.92 -30.74 16.49
C ASP A 185 -26.32 -31.86 17.39
N ASP A 186 -25.00 -32.09 17.33
CA ASP A 186 -24.33 -33.19 18.06
C ASP A 186 -23.46 -32.74 19.25
N SER A 187 -23.51 -31.47 19.66
CA SER A 187 -22.60 -30.94 20.70
C SER A 187 -23.08 -31.10 22.14
N TYR A 188 -24.25 -31.72 22.31
CA TYR A 188 -24.76 -32.17 23.60
C TYR A 188 -25.09 -33.66 23.49
N CYS A 189 -24.06 -34.50 23.60
CA CYS A 189 -24.17 -35.89 24.04
C CYS A 189 -23.41 -36.03 25.35
#